data_AF-A0A633M4G5-F1
#
_entry.id   AF-A0A633M4G5-F1
#
_cell.length_a   1.000
_cell.length_b   1.000
_cell.length_c   1.000
_cell.angle_alpha   90.00
_cell.angle_beta   90.00
_cell.angle_gamma   90.00
#
_symmetry.space_group_name_H-M   'P 1'
#
loop_
_entity.id
_entity.type
_entity.pdbx_description
1 polymer ?
#
loop_
_entity_poly.entity_id
_entity_poly.type
_entity_poly.pdbx_seq_one_letter_code
_entity_poly.pdbx_strand_id
1 'polypeptide(L)'
;MAKPARRRCKNEECREWFHPAFANQWWCSPECGTKIALERRSKEREKAEKAAEKKRRREEQQHKDRLKIRKLALKPRSYWIKQAQQAVNA
;
A
#
# COMPACT_ATOMS: atom_id res chain seq x y z
N MET A 1 9.27 -7.36 -44.39
CA MET A 1 9.14 -6.87 -43.02
C MET A 1 10.36 -7.30 -42.23
N ALA A 2 11.16 -6.37 -41.71
CA ALA A 2 12.30 -6.72 -40.85
C ALA A 2 11.79 -7.33 -39.54
N LYS A 3 12.38 -8.45 -39.10
CA LYS A 3 12.05 -9.05 -37.80
C LYS A 3 12.47 -8.06 -36.71
N PRO A 4 11.62 -7.78 -35.70
CA PRO A 4 12.00 -6.93 -34.61
C PRO A 4 13.15 -7.54 -33.81
N ALA A 5 13.91 -6.66 -33.16
CA ALA A 5 15.04 -7.05 -32.32
C ALA A 5 14.60 -8.07 -31.27
N ARG A 6 15.47 -9.05 -31.02
CA ARG A 6 15.22 -10.07 -29.99
C ARG A 6 15.10 -9.42 -28.62
N ARG A 7 14.17 -9.92 -27.81
CA ARG A 7 13.97 -9.53 -26.41
C ARG A 7 14.15 -10.76 -25.53
N ARG A 8 14.49 -10.55 -24.25
CA ARG A 8 14.42 -11.61 -23.24
C ARG A 8 13.03 -11.66 -22.62
N CYS A 9 12.51 -12.87 -22.40
CA CYS A 9 11.26 -13.08 -21.70
C CYS A 9 11.34 -12.49 -20.28
N LYS A 10 10.31 -11.76 -19.88
CA LYS A 10 10.22 -11.16 -18.55
C LYS A 10 9.83 -12.15 -17.46
N ASN A 11 9.34 -13.34 -17.81
CA ASN A 11 9.09 -14.39 -16.84
C ASN A 11 10.44 -14.86 -16.25
N GLU A 12 10.59 -14.77 -14.93
CA GLU A 12 11.85 -15.06 -14.24
C GLU A 12 12.32 -16.50 -14.43
N GLU A 13 11.38 -17.43 -14.57
CA GLU A 13 11.64 -18.85 -14.77
C GLU A 13 12.10 -19.18 -16.20
N CYS A 14 11.71 -18.36 -17.19
CA CYS A 14 11.96 -18.65 -18.59
C CYS A 14 13.18 -17.89 -19.11
N ARG A 15 13.19 -16.55 -19.03
CA ARG A 15 14.27 -15.65 -19.52
C ARG A 15 14.81 -15.89 -20.94
N GLU A 16 14.13 -16.71 -21.75
CA GLU A 16 14.55 -17.05 -23.11
C GLU A 16 14.52 -15.83 -24.05
N TRP A 17 15.41 -15.84 -25.05
CA TRP A 17 15.41 -14.86 -26.11
C TRP A 17 14.36 -15.20 -27.17
N PHE A 18 13.50 -14.24 -27.52
CA PHE A 18 12.44 -14.42 -28.51
C PHE A 18 12.34 -13.22 -29.46
N HIS A 19 11.73 -13.43 -30.62
CA HIS A 19 11.34 -12.35 -31.53
C HIS A 19 9.90 -11.94 -31.22
N PRO A 20 9.65 -10.73 -30.71
CA PRO A 20 8.30 -10.28 -30.41
C PRO A 20 7.47 -10.14 -31.68
N ALA A 21 6.19 -10.52 -31.65
CA ALA A 21 5.25 -10.28 -32.73
C ALA A 21 4.77 -8.81 -32.73
N PHE A 22 4.71 -8.19 -31.54
CA PHE A 22 4.23 -6.82 -31.33
C PHE A 22 5.19 -6.03 -30.44
N ALA A 23 5.22 -4.70 -30.57
CA ALA A 23 6.12 -3.83 -29.81
C ALA A 23 5.94 -3.93 -28.27
N ASN A 24 4.72 -4.25 -27.83
CA ASN A 24 4.34 -4.38 -26.43
C ASN A 24 4.46 -5.81 -25.88
N GLN A 25 4.96 -6.77 -26.66
CA GLN A 25 5.14 -8.14 -26.21
C GLN A 25 6.45 -8.29 -25.41
N TRP A 26 6.32 -8.66 -24.13
CA TRP A 26 7.45 -8.86 -23.21
C TRP A 26 7.62 -10.31 -22.75
N TRP A 27 6.84 -11.24 -23.32
CA TRP A 27 6.83 -12.66 -23.00
C TRP A 27 7.00 -13.50 -24.27
N CYS A 28 7.69 -14.63 -24.16
CA CYS A 28 7.98 -15.51 -25.31
C CYS A 28 6.77 -16.36 -25.71
N SER A 29 5.91 -16.73 -24.76
CA SER A 29 4.73 -17.59 -24.97
C SER A 29 3.51 -17.10 -24.17
N PRO A 30 2.28 -17.44 -24.58
CA PRO A 30 1.06 -17.09 -23.84
C PRO A 30 1.12 -17.52 -22.36
N GLU A 31 1.65 -18.70 -22.07
CA GLU A 31 1.86 -19.21 -20.71
C GLU A 31 2.71 -18.27 -19.85
N CYS A 32 3.83 -17.79 -20.40
CA CYS A 32 4.68 -16.82 -19.72
C CYS A 32 3.95 -15.48 -19.51
N GLY A 33 3.16 -15.04 -20.50
CA GLY A 33 2.32 -13.85 -20.39
C GLY A 33 1.30 -13.95 -19.25
N THR A 34 0.62 -15.10 -19.14
CA THR A 34 -0.36 -15.38 -18.08
C THR A 34 0.29 -15.36 -16.70
N LYS A 35 1.45 -16.00 -16.52
CA LYS A 35 2.19 -15.97 -15.24
C LYS A 35 2.52 -14.54 -14.81
N ILE A 36 3.09 -13.74 -15.73
CA ILE A 36 3.44 -12.34 -15.46
C ILE A 36 2.19 -11.51 -15.12
N ALA A 37 1.08 -11.71 -15.83
CA ALA A 37 -0.17 -11.01 -15.59
C ALA A 37 -0.77 -11.35 -14.21
N LEU A 38 -0.74 -12.63 -13.83
CA LEU A 38 -1.18 -13.09 -12.51
C LEU A 38 -0.33 -12.50 -11.38
N GLU A 39 0.98 -12.51 -11.53
CA GLU A 39 1.90 -11.93 -10.55
C GLU A 39 1.65 -10.43 -10.40
N ARG A 40 1.50 -9.70 -11.51
CA ARG A 40 1.18 -8.28 -11.50
C ARG A 40 -0.15 -8.02 -10.78
N ARG A 41 -1.19 -8.79 -11.08
CA ARG A 41 -2.50 -8.68 -10.41
C ARG A 41 -2.39 -8.97 -8.91
N SER A 42 -1.56 -9.93 -8.52
CA SER A 42 -1.30 -10.24 -7.11
C SER A 42 -0.65 -9.07 -6.39
N LYS A 43 0.40 -8.49 -6.97
CA LYS A 43 1.09 -7.31 -6.41
C LYS A 43 0.17 -6.09 -6.32
N GLU A 44 -0.72 -5.89 -7.30
CA GLU A 44 -1.70 -4.80 -7.27
C GLU A 44 -2.72 -4.99 -6.13
N ARG A 45 -3.20 -6.22 -5.90
CA ARG A 45 -4.07 -6.57 -4.76
C ARG A 45 -3.38 -6.32 -3.42
N GLU A 46 -2.15 -6.81 -3.25
CA GLU A 46 -1.37 -6.61 -2.03
C GLU A 46 -1.15 -5.11 -1.73
N LYS A 47 -0.83 -4.31 -2.76
CA LYS A 47 -0.71 -2.85 -2.62
C LYS A 47 -2.03 -2.20 -2.22
N ALA A 48 -3.15 -2.63 -2.80
CA ALA A 48 -4.48 -2.12 -2.46
C ALA A 48 -4.85 -2.46 -1.00
N GLU A 49 -4.58 -3.68 -0.55
CA GLU A 49 -4.81 -4.12 0.83
C GLU A 49 -3.96 -3.30 1.83
N LYS A 50 -2.66 -3.14 1.56
CA LYS A 50 -1.77 -2.31 2.38
C LYS A 50 -2.24 -0.85 2.44
N ALA A 51 -2.71 -0.30 1.32
CA ALA A 51 -3.25 1.05 1.28
C ALA A 51 -4.55 1.19 2.08
N ALA A 52 -5.46 0.22 1.95
CA ALA A 52 -6.71 0.17 2.70
C ALA A 52 -6.47 0.06 4.21
N GLU A 53 -5.53 -0.79 4.64
CA GLU A 53 -5.18 -0.91 6.06
C GLU A 53 -4.56 0.38 6.60
N LYS A 54 -3.64 1.01 5.86
CA LYS A 54 -3.05 2.30 6.26
C LYS A 54 -4.12 3.38 6.41
N LYS A 55 -5.13 3.40 5.53
CA LYS A 55 -6.28 4.32 5.61
C LYS A 55 -7.09 4.05 6.88
N ARG A 56 -7.47 2.79 7.14
CA ARG A 56 -8.20 2.39 8.35
C ARG A 56 -7.49 2.80 9.63
N ARG A 57 -6.18 2.53 9.75
CA ARG A 57 -5.38 2.90 10.93
C ARG A 57 -5.37 4.42 11.17
N ARG A 58 -5.29 5.22 10.10
CA ARG A 58 -5.35 6.70 10.20
C ARG A 58 -6.71 7.18 10.66
N GLU A 59 -7.79 6.61 10.12
CA GLU A 59 -9.16 6.96 10.52
C GLU A 59 -9.44 6.59 11.98
N GLU A 60 -9.00 5.40 12.43
CA GLU A 60 -9.10 4.97 13.82
C GLU A 60 -8.31 5.90 14.77
N GLN A 61 -7.11 6.31 14.38
CA GLN A 61 -6.30 7.24 15.17
C GLN A 61 -6.98 8.60 15.29
N GLN A 62 -7.46 9.16 14.17
CA GLN A 62 -8.21 10.42 14.18
C GLN A 62 -9.47 10.32 15.03
N HIS A 63 -10.18 9.19 14.97
CA HIS A 63 -11.37 8.97 15.80
C HIS A 63 -11.02 8.96 17.29
N LYS A 64 -9.96 8.24 17.68
CA LYS A 64 -9.45 8.22 19.06
C LYS A 64 -9.07 9.62 19.54
N ASP A 65 -8.38 10.40 18.71
CA ASP A 65 -7.95 11.74 19.08
C ASP A 65 -9.14 12.70 19.20
N ARG A 66 -10.12 12.64 18.29
CA ARG A 66 -11.38 13.39 18.43
C ARG A 66 -12.10 13.05 19.73
N LEU A 67 -12.16 11.76 20.10
CA LEU A 67 -12.77 11.33 21.36
C LEU A 67 -11.99 11.84 22.58
N LYS A 68 -10.65 11.82 22.56
CA LYS A 68 -9.82 12.38 23.63
C LYS A 68 -10.10 13.88 23.81
N ILE A 69 -10.12 14.65 22.74
CA ILE A 69 -10.41 16.09 22.76
C ILE A 69 -11.80 16.35 23.37
N ARG A 70 -12.82 15.63 22.91
CA ARG A 70 -14.18 15.73 23.48
C ARG A 70 -14.20 15.41 24.97
N LYS A 71 -13.54 14.34 25.40
CA LYS A 71 -13.46 13.96 26.82
C LYS A 71 -12.75 15.00 27.67
N LEU A 72 -11.69 15.64 27.15
CA LEU A 72 -11.00 16.74 27.84
C LEU A 72 -11.88 17.98 27.94
N ALA A 73 -12.60 18.34 26.88
CA ALA A 73 -13.52 19.48 26.87
C ALA A 73 -14.66 19.33 27.90
N LEU A 74 -15.08 18.10 28.19
CA LEU A 74 -16.11 17.80 29.19
C LEU A 74 -15.59 17.78 30.64
N LYS A 75 -14.29 17.97 30.88
CA LYS A 75 -13.74 17.94 32.25
C LYS A 75 -14.14 19.20 33.02
N PRO A 76 -14.59 19.06 34.29
CA PRO A 76 -14.96 20.20 35.12
C PRO A 76 -13.72 21.03 35.50
N ARG A 77 -13.92 22.33 35.82
CA ARG A 77 -12.84 23.25 36.22
C ARG A 77 -11.96 22.71 37.35
N SER A 78 -12.55 21.98 38.31
CA SER A 78 -11.84 21.37 39.44
C SER A 78 -10.80 20.32 39.01
N TYR A 79 -11.04 19.60 37.92
CA TYR A 79 -10.08 18.64 37.36
C TYR A 79 -8.79 19.35 36.95
N TRP A 80 -8.92 20.49 36.26
CA TRP A 80 -7.79 21.28 35.79
C TRP A 80 -7.02 21.95 36.92
N ILE A 81 -7.72 22.47 37.94
CA ILE A 81 -7.07 23.05 39.13
C ILE A 81 -6.22 22.00 39.86
N LYS A 82 -6.75 20.80 40.07
CA LYS A 82 -6.00 19.70 40.70
C LYS A 82 -4.77 19.31 39.88
N GLN A 83 -4.91 19.23 38.56
CA GLN A 83 -3.81 18.87 37.68
C GLN A 83 -2.69 19.93 37.69
N ALA A 84 -3.06 21.22 37.68
CA ALA A 84 -2.09 22.31 37.78
C ALA A 84 -1.37 22.30 39.13
N GLN A 85 -2.11 22.09 40.23
CA GLN A 85 -1.51 21.99 41.57
C GLN A 85 -0.52 20.82 41.67
N GLN A 86 -0.87 19.65 41.13
CA GLN A 86 0.04 18.50 41.08
C GLN A 86 1.29 18.78 40.25
N ALA A 87 1.17 19.49 39.13
CA ALA A 87 2.31 19.78 38.28
C ALA A 87 3.34 20.74 38.89
N VAL A 88 2.89 21.65 39.79
CA VAL A 88 3.77 22.63 40.45
C VAL A 88 4.22 22.22 41.85
N ASN A 89 3.49 21.30 42.50
CA ASN A 89 3.83 20.78 43.83
C ASN A 89 4.56 19.44 43.81
N ALA A 90 4.69 18.80 42.64
CA ALA A 90 5.55 17.63 42.46
C ALA A 90 7.02 18.05 42.42
#